data_AF-A0A930FK51-F1
#
_entry.id   AF-A0A930FK51-F1
#
_cell.length_a   1.000
_cell.length_b   1.000
_cell.length_c   1.000
_cell.angle_alpha   90.00
_cell.angle_beta   90.00
_cell.angle_gamma   90.00
#
_symmetry.space_group_name_H-M   'P 1'
#
loop_
_entity.id
_entity.type
_entity.pdbx_description
1 polymer ?
#
loop_
_entity_poly.entity_id
_entity_poly.type
_entity_poly.pdbx_seq_one_letter_code
_entity_poly.pdbx_strand_id
1 'polypeptide(L)'
;MSLFTQMIQLQMQILLMLGIGFFLRKKEIVTAEIRKGLSTLLINVVLPCTVILSFMNDSNVNSELLMACLLAVIISAIIQTTSIFGSKFLFQKYEKTDTNVLTYAMIVSNSAFIGIPVIQSIYGSE
;
A
#
# COMPACT_ATOMS: atom_id res chain seq x y z
N MET A 1 21.44 -11.46 11.87
CA MET A 1 21.42 -10.23 12.70
C MET A 1 21.14 -8.98 11.88
N SER A 2 21.78 -8.78 10.72
CA SER A 2 21.57 -7.60 9.85
C SER A 2 20.14 -7.40 9.35
N LEU A 3 19.48 -8.46 8.85
CA LEU A 3 18.10 -8.38 8.33
C LEU A 3 17.07 -7.93 9.38
N PHE A 4 17.19 -8.45 10.60
CA PHE A 4 16.32 -8.06 11.71
C PHE A 4 16.49 -6.58 12.06
N THR A 5 17.74 -6.10 12.11
CA THR A 5 18.04 -4.68 12.34
C THR A 5 17.51 -3.80 11.20
N GLN A 6 17.62 -4.24 9.94
CA GLN A 6 17.05 -3.51 8.79
C GLN A 6 15.53 -3.41 8.88
N MET A 7 14.83 -4.50 9.22
CA MET A 7 13.38 -4.48 9.38
C MET A 7 12.94 -3.51 10.49
N ILE A 8 13.65 -3.48 11.63
CA ILE A 8 13.40 -2.52 12.70
C ILE A 8 13.62 -1.09 12.21
N GLN A 9 14.70 -0.83 11.48
CA GLN A 9 14.98 0.51 10.94
C GLN A 9 13.87 0.98 9.99
N LEU A 10 13.40 0.12 9.09
CA LEU A 10 12.29 0.44 8.18
C LEU A 10 11.00 0.73 8.93
N GLN A 11 10.65 -0.11 9.91
CA GLN A 11 9.47 0.10 10.74
C GLN A 11 9.53 1.44 11.48
N MET A 12 10.70 1.78 12.05
CA MET A 12 10.91 3.06 12.71
C MET A 12 10.82 4.25 11.74
N GLN A 13 11.37 4.14 10.54
CA GLN A 13 11.27 5.18 9.51
C GLN A 13 9.81 5.45 9.11
N ILE A 14 9.03 4.39 8.84
CA ILE A 14 7.61 4.52 8.48
C ILE A 14 6.83 5.14 9.65
N LEU A 15 7.11 4.73 10.88
CA LEU A 15 6.46 5.27 12.08
C LEU A 15 6.79 6.75 12.30
N LEU A 16 8.04 7.16 12.08
CA LEU A 16 8.45 8.57 12.12
C LEU A 16 7.76 9.39 11.03
N MET A 17 7.70 8.89 9.79
CA MET A 17 6.99 9.55 8.69
C MET A 17 5.50 9.74 9.00
N LEU A 18 4.86 8.72 9.59
CA LEU A 18 3.47 8.81 10.04
C LEU A 18 3.30 9.85 11.15
N GLY A 19 4.24 9.89 12.10
CA GLY A 19 4.30 10.89 13.17
C GLY A 19 4.43 12.32 12.65
N ILE A 20 5.27 12.54 11.63
CA ILE A 20 5.41 13.84 10.96
C ILE A 20 4.08 14.24 10.30
N GLY A 21 3.45 13.33 9.56
CA GLY A 21 2.14 13.59 8.94
C GLY A 21 1.07 13.97 9.97
N PHE A 22 1.03 13.26 11.11
CA PHE A 22 0.13 13.58 12.22
C PHE A 22 0.43 14.97 12.81
N PHE A 23 1.70 15.31 13.02
CA PHE A 23 2.10 16.61 13.55
C PHE A 23 1.75 17.77 12.61
N LEU A 24 2.00 17.61 11.31
CA LEU A 24 1.64 18.60 10.27
C LEU A 24 0.13 18.83 10.22
N ARG A 25 -0.68 17.78 10.41
CA ARG A 25 -2.13 17.91 10.55
C ARG A 25 -2.52 18.65 11.82
N LYS A 26 -1.89 18.32 12.96
CA LYS A 26 -2.16 18.96 14.26
C LYS A 26 -1.82 20.45 14.26
N LYS A 27 -0.79 20.86 13.52
CA LYS A 27 -0.41 22.27 13.31
C LYS A 27 -1.25 22.99 12.25
N GLU A 28 -2.27 22.34 11.70
CA GLU A 28 -3.12 22.85 10.61
C GLU A 28 -2.37 23.26 9.33
N ILE A 29 -1.11 22.87 9.19
CA ILE A 29 -0.32 23.06 7.97
C ILE A 29 -0.94 22.23 6.83
N VAL A 30 -1.38 21.01 7.15
CA VAL A 30 -2.13 20.15 6.22
C VAL A 30 -3.62 20.25 6.54
N THR A 31 -4.29 21.22 5.91
CA THR A 31 -5.74 21.44 6.03
C THR A 31 -6.55 20.33 5.35
N ALA A 32 -7.87 20.31 5.54
CA ALA A 32 -8.75 19.31 4.89
C ALA A 32 -8.71 19.41 3.35
N GLU A 33 -8.57 20.63 2.84
CA GLU A 33 -8.42 20.91 1.41
C GLU A 33 -7.10 20.39 0.86
N ILE A 34 -5.97 20.70 1.53
CA ILE A 34 -4.65 20.19 1.15
C ILE A 34 -4.65 18.66 1.19
N ARG A 35 -5.21 18.05 2.24
CA ARG A 35 -5.34 16.59 2.33
C ARG A 35 -6.07 16.01 1.12
N LYS A 36 -7.20 16.62 0.70
CA LYS A 36 -7.95 16.19 -0.48
C LYS A 36 -7.11 16.33 -1.75
N GLY A 37 -6.40 17.45 -1.91
CA GLY A 37 -5.48 17.68 -3.03
C GLY A 37 -4.36 16.64 -3.09
N LEU A 38 -3.75 16.30 -1.95
CA LEU A 38 -2.72 15.27 -1.86
C LEU A 38 -3.27 13.88 -2.26
N SER A 39 -4.47 13.52 -1.80
CA SER A 39 -5.12 12.27 -2.21
C SER A 39 -5.43 12.24 -3.71
N THR A 40 -5.91 13.35 -4.28
CA THR A 40 -6.19 13.45 -5.72
C THR A 40 -4.91 13.34 -6.54
N LEU A 41 -3.83 14.03 -6.15
CA LEU A 41 -2.53 13.92 -6.81
C LEU A 41 -2.00 12.48 -6.75
N LEU A 42 -2.10 11.85 -5.58
CA LEU A 42 -1.63 10.50 -5.35
C LEU A 42 -2.37 9.50 -6.26
N ILE A 43 -3.70 9.54 -6.27
CA ILE A 43 -4.52 8.57 -7.02
C ILE A 43 -4.42 8.82 -8.53
N ASN A 44 -4.45 10.07 -8.96
CA ASN A 44 -4.57 10.41 -10.38
C ASN A 44 -3.23 10.60 -11.10
N VAL A 45 -2.13 10.76 -10.37
CA VAL A 45 -0.81 11.01 -10.97
C VAL A 45 0.21 10.00 -10.47
N VAL A 46 0.45 9.95 -9.15
CA VAL A 46 1.54 9.12 -8.59
C VAL A 46 1.31 7.63 -8.85
N LEU A 47 0.09 7.13 -8.62
CA LEU A 47 -0.25 5.72 -8.87
C LEU A 47 -0.11 5.35 -10.35
N PRO A 48 -0.68 6.09 -11.32
CA PRO A 48 -0.44 5.83 -12.75
C PRO A 48 1.04 5.87 -13.14
N CYS A 49 1.81 6.85 -12.64
CA CYS A 49 3.24 6.92 -12.90
C CYS A 49 3.99 5.69 -12.36
N THR A 50 3.61 5.21 -11.17
CA THR A 50 4.19 4.00 -10.56
C THR A 50 3.90 2.76 -11.42
N VAL A 51 2.69 2.65 -11.95
CA VAL A 51 2.32 1.57 -12.88
C VAL A 51 3.18 1.64 -14.15
N ILE A 52 3.33 2.82 -14.76
CA ILE A 52 4.19 2.99 -15.94
C ILE A 52 5.65 2.61 -15.64
N LEU A 53 6.20 3.06 -14.51
CA LEU A 53 7.56 2.74 -14.07
C LEU A 53 7.78 1.23 -13.95
N SER A 54 6.79 0.48 -13.45
CA SER A 54 6.90 -0.98 -13.36
C SER A 54 7.05 -1.69 -14.71
N PHE A 55 6.55 -1.10 -15.81
CA PHE A 55 6.74 -1.62 -17.16
C PHE A 55 8.03 -1.13 -17.83
N MET A 56 8.61 -0.02 -17.37
CA MET A 56 9.84 0.53 -17.94
C MET A 56 11.11 -0.17 -17.44
N ASN A 57 11.08 -0.71 -16.22
CA ASN A 57 12.25 -1.34 -15.62
C ASN A 57 12.55 -2.75 -16.17
N ASP A 58 11.58 -3.41 -16.80
CA ASP A 58 11.72 -4.80 -17.23
C ASP A 58 11.85 -4.91 -18.76
N SER A 59 13.08 -5.05 -19.25
CA SER A 59 13.38 -5.07 -20.69
C SER A 59 13.24 -6.46 -21.32
N ASN A 60 13.09 -7.53 -20.51
CA ASN A 60 13.08 -8.91 -20.98
C ASN A 60 11.86 -9.67 -20.43
N VAL A 61 10.73 -9.57 -21.14
CA VAL A 61 9.53 -10.36 -20.84
C VAL A 61 9.81 -11.85 -21.10
N ASN A 62 10.04 -12.62 -20.03
CA ASN A 62 10.21 -14.06 -20.08
C ASN A 62 8.92 -14.80 -19.64
N SER A 63 8.78 -16.07 -20.02
CA SER A 63 7.66 -16.93 -19.63
C SER A 63 7.55 -17.11 -18.11
N GLU A 64 8.67 -17.09 -17.40
CA GLU A 64 8.74 -17.17 -15.94
C GLU A 64 8.13 -15.93 -15.27
N LEU A 65 8.46 -14.72 -15.75
CA LEU A 65 7.88 -13.47 -15.28
C LEU A 65 6.36 -13.46 -15.49
N LEU A 66 5.91 -13.88 -16.67
CA LEU A 66 4.48 -13.97 -16.99
C LEU A 66 3.74 -14.91 -16.03
N MET A 67 4.34 -16.08 -15.73
CA MET A 67 3.80 -17.03 -14.77
C MET A 67 3.75 -16.43 -13.35
N ALA A 68 4.80 -15.71 -12.93
CA ALA A 68 4.85 -15.04 -11.64
C ALA A 68 3.79 -13.94 -11.51
N CYS A 69 3.60 -13.12 -12.55
CA CYS A 69 2.53 -12.12 -12.60
C CYS A 69 1.14 -12.75 -12.51
N LEU A 70 0.89 -13.83 -13.25
CA LEU A 70 -0.38 -14.54 -13.23
C LEU A 70 -0.65 -15.14 -11.85
N LEU A 71 0.37 -15.74 -11.22
CA LEU A 71 0.29 -16.26 -9.86
C LEU A 71 0.03 -15.14 -8.86
N ALA A 72 0.69 -13.99 -8.98
CA ALA A 72 0.46 -12.82 -8.14
C ALA A 72 -0.99 -12.30 -8.26
N VAL A 73 -1.57 -12.28 -9.46
CA VAL A 73 -2.99 -11.92 -9.68
C VAL A 73 -3.91 -12.92 -8.98
N ILE A 74 -3.65 -14.22 -9.10
CA ILE A 74 -4.45 -15.26 -8.43
C ILE A 74 -4.39 -15.12 -6.91
N ILE A 75 -3.19 -15.00 -6.34
CA ILE A 75 -3.01 -14.79 -4.89
C ILE A 75 -3.73 -13.52 -4.44
N SER A 76 -3.57 -12.43 -5.18
CA SER A 76 -4.22 -11.15 -4.89
C SER A 76 -5.75 -11.28 -4.91
N ALA A 77 -6.30 -11.99 -5.91
CA ALA A 77 -7.74 -12.24 -5.99
C ALA A 77 -8.26 -13.07 -4.81
N ILE A 78 -7.50 -14.08 -4.38
CA ILE A 78 -7.84 -14.89 -3.19
C ILE A 78 -7.84 -14.02 -1.95
N ILE A 79 -6.77 -13.25 -1.71
CA ILE A 79 -6.65 -12.35 -0.54
C ILE A 79 -7.80 -11.34 -0.50
N GLN A 80 -8.11 -10.71 -1.64
CA GLN A 80 -9.21 -9.74 -1.73
C GLN A 80 -10.56 -10.40 -1.47
N THR A 81 -10.81 -11.58 -2.06
CA THR A 81 -12.05 -12.33 -1.85
C THR A 81 -12.21 -12.72 -0.39
N THR A 82 -11.19 -13.31 0.22
CA THR A 82 -11.19 -13.68 1.65
C THR A 82 -11.35 -12.45 2.54
N SER A 83 -10.77 -11.31 2.18
CA SER A 83 -10.92 -10.05 2.92
C SER A 83 -12.35 -9.51 2.84
N ILE A 84 -13.01 -9.56 1.68
CA ILE A 84 -14.42 -9.15 1.52
C ILE A 84 -15.36 -10.05 2.33
N PHE A 85 -15.17 -11.37 2.25
CA PHE A 85 -16.00 -12.30 3.03
C PHE A 85 -15.72 -12.19 4.54
N GLY A 86 -14.44 -12.05 4.90
CA GLY A 86 -14.00 -11.85 6.27
C GLY A 86 -14.52 -10.55 6.87
N SER A 87 -14.53 -9.45 6.11
CA SER A 87 -15.03 -8.15 6.57
C SER A 87 -16.53 -8.20 6.87
N LYS A 88 -17.32 -8.91 6.05
CA LYS A 88 -18.75 -9.13 6.30
C LYS A 88 -19.00 -9.88 7.61
N PHE A 89 -18.15 -10.84 7.97
CA PHE A 89 -18.26 -11.60 9.20
C PHE A 89 -17.75 -10.81 10.43
N LEU A 90 -16.57 -10.18 10.30
CA LEU A 90 -15.91 -9.46 11.39
C LEU A 90 -16.63 -8.16 11.77
N PHE A 91 -17.18 -7.44 10.79
CA PHE A 91 -17.76 -6.11 11.00
C PHE A 91 -19.30 -6.10 10.98
N GLN A 92 -19.96 -7.26 11.02
CA GLN A 92 -21.42 -7.37 10.98
C GLN A 92 -22.14 -6.55 12.07
N LYS A 93 -21.47 -6.29 13.20
CA LYS A 93 -22.02 -5.55 14.34
C LYS A 93 -22.00 -4.02 14.19
N TYR A 94 -21.29 -3.49 13.20
CA TYR A 94 -21.16 -2.06 12.98
C TYR A 94 -22.25 -1.54 12.04
N GLU A 95 -22.53 -0.23 12.08
CA GLU A 95 -23.40 0.40 11.10
C GLU A 95 -22.85 0.22 9.68
N LYS A 96 -23.74 0.29 8.67
CA LYS A 96 -23.37 0.07 7.26
C LYS A 96 -22.26 1.01 6.79
N THR A 97 -22.28 2.26 7.25
CA THR A 97 -21.30 3.28 6.90
C THR A 97 -19.90 2.90 7.41
N ASP A 98 -19.79 2.53 8.68
CA ASP A 98 -18.52 2.14 9.30
C ASP A 98 -18.02 0.80 8.76
N THR A 99 -18.93 -0.16 8.55
CA THR A 99 -18.62 -1.45 7.92
C THR A 99 -17.97 -1.27 6.54
N ASN A 100 -18.47 -0.32 5.74
CA ASN A 100 -17.91 -0.04 4.41
C ASN A 100 -16.50 0.56 4.51
N VAL A 101 -16.28 1.48 5.46
CA VAL A 101 -14.96 2.09 5.70
C VAL A 101 -13.95 1.03 6.18
N LEU A 102 -14.35 0.17 7.13
CA LEU A 102 -13.50 -0.91 7.65
C LEU A 102 -13.21 -1.98 6.61
N THR A 103 -14.19 -2.31 5.77
CA THR A 103 -14.00 -3.22 4.62
C THR A 103 -13.02 -2.63 3.61
N TYR A 104 -13.15 -1.35 3.28
CA TYR A 104 -12.20 -0.66 2.41
C TYR A 104 -10.79 -0.68 3.00
N ALA A 105 -10.64 -0.41 4.30
CA ALA A 105 -9.35 -0.46 4.99
C ALA A 105 -8.72 -1.87 4.99
N MET A 106 -9.54 -2.93 4.97
CA MET A 106 -9.06 -4.31 4.91
C MET A 106 -8.61 -4.72 3.49
N ILE A 107 -9.30 -4.22 2.46
CA ILE A 107 -9.02 -4.59 1.05
C ILE A 107 -7.87 -3.77 0.48
N VAL A 108 -7.84 -2.46 0.76
CA VAL A 108 -6.84 -1.56 0.18
C VAL A 108 -5.57 -1.61 1.01
N SER A 109 -4.68 -2.50 0.56
CA SER A 109 -3.31 -2.60 1.05
C SER A 109 -2.49 -1.37 0.65
N ASN A 110 -1.79 -0.76 1.62
CA ASN A 110 -0.81 0.31 1.38
C ASN A 110 0.53 -0.24 0.82
N SER A 111 0.46 -1.26 -0.02
CA SER A 111 1.61 -1.99 -0.57
C SER A 111 2.46 -1.15 -1.53
N ALA A 112 1.85 -0.23 -2.27
CA ALA A 112 2.59 0.64 -3.18
C ALA A 112 3.55 1.59 -2.43
N PHE A 113 3.17 2.10 -1.25
CA PHE A 113 3.98 3.09 -0.53
C PHE A 113 4.84 2.49 0.56
N ILE A 114 4.36 1.44 1.25
CA ILE A 114 5.13 0.75 2.29
C ILE A 114 5.85 -0.47 1.71
N GLY A 115 5.17 -1.24 0.86
CA GLY A 115 5.71 -2.50 0.31
C GLY A 115 6.91 -2.27 -0.60
N ILE A 116 6.84 -1.29 -1.53
CA ILE A 116 7.95 -1.02 -2.46
C ILE A 116 9.26 -0.67 -1.71
N PRO A 117 9.30 0.31 -0.79
CA PRO A 117 10.53 0.60 -0.03
C PRO A 117 11.01 -0.56 0.83
N VAL A 118 10.09 -1.36 1.39
CA VAL A 118 10.46 -2.55 2.18
C VAL A 118 11.13 -3.60 1.29
N ILE A 119 10.57 -3.88 0.12
CA ILE A 119 11.15 -4.81 -0.86
C ILE A 119 12.52 -4.31 -1.31
N GLN A 120 12.63 -3.03 -1.70
CA GLN A 120 13.90 -2.42 -2.12
C GLN A 120 14.96 -2.46 -1.03
N SER A 121 14.59 -2.29 0.24
CA SER A 121 15.57 -2.34 1.34
C SER A 121 16.03 -3.76 1.68
N ILE A 122 15.24 -4.79 1.35
CA ILE A 122 15.58 -6.20 1.63
C ILE A 122 16.30 -6.84 0.45
N TYR A 123 15.76 -6.65 -0.76
CA TYR A 123 16.22 -7.28 -1.98
C TYR A 123 17.15 -6.39 -2.82
N GLY A 124 17.28 -5.11 -2.46
CA GLY A 124 18.00 -4.12 -3.25
C GLY A 124 17.12 -3.50 -4.34
N SER A 125 17.66 -2.51 -5.04
CA SER A 125 17.12 -2.04 -6.31
C SER A 125 17.70 -2.89 -7.43
N GLU A 126 17.11 -4.06 -7.67
CA GLU A 126 17.19 -4.65 -9.02
C GLU A 126 16.34 -3.81 -9.98
#